data_AF-A0A954TJR1-F1
#
_entry.id   AF-A0A954TJR1-F1
#
_cell.length_a   1.000
_cell.length_b   1.000
_cell.length_c   1.000
_cell.angle_alpha   90.00
_cell.angle_beta   90.00
_cell.angle_gamma   90.00
#
_symmetry.space_group_name_H-M   'P 1'
#
loop_
_entity.id
_entity.type
_entity.pdbx_description
1 polymer ?
#
loop_
_entity_poly.entity_id
_entity_poly.type
_entity_poly.pdbx_seq_one_letter_code
_entity_poly.pdbx_strand_id
1 'polypeptide(L)'
;STLAARPRADQQLAAALLVEHVHDELLHNVRADITQREGAAPQGASLEELLRSRPDLLREGGYHLDTSHIASTVRFARVLDDPQYLQLALDLTSYGRQLHPQYQYPGEEPFLDLYPASAAFFRALLGQQVDAGIRYFTQKADAVDQQQYGTVAVEVLIDLISRCGRNEEALAVYAKRLPPGTRTMGIAPTLLQLSQRLGAFQPMLDICQQREDLLGYAAALLQSPSEAESQSVSQGVSPSDA
;
A
#
# COMPACT_ATOMS: atom_id res chain seq x y z
N SER A 1 20.07 -5.04 0.31
CA SER A 1 19.72 -4.51 -1.03
C SER A 1 19.71 -2.99 -0.97
N THR A 2 20.47 -2.30 -1.83
CA THR A 2 20.67 -0.83 -1.84
C THR A 2 19.45 -0.03 -2.35
N LEU A 3 18.44 -0.70 -2.91
CA LEU A 3 17.20 -0.08 -3.39
C LEU A 3 16.25 0.33 -2.26
N ALA A 4 16.18 -0.46 -1.18
CA ALA A 4 15.28 -0.17 -0.04
C ALA A 4 15.69 1.09 0.76
N ALA A 5 16.94 1.55 0.61
CA ALA A 5 17.45 2.76 1.25
C ALA A 5 17.24 4.04 0.42
N ARG A 6 16.70 3.92 -0.80
CA ARG A 6 16.44 5.08 -1.67
C ARG A 6 15.13 5.77 -1.32
N PRO A 7 14.93 7.04 -1.70
CA PRO A 7 13.63 7.72 -1.56
C PRO A 7 12.50 6.91 -2.18
N ARG A 8 11.29 7.00 -1.61
CA ARG A 8 10.09 6.26 -2.09
C ARG A 8 9.87 6.42 -3.60
N ALA A 9 10.06 7.63 -4.14
CA ALA A 9 9.90 7.89 -5.56
C ALA A 9 10.83 7.05 -6.45
N ASP A 10 12.11 6.91 -6.07
CA ASP A 10 13.07 6.06 -6.79
C ASP A 10 12.69 4.58 -6.69
N GLN A 11 12.21 4.16 -5.51
CA GLN A 11 11.71 2.79 -5.32
C GLN A 11 10.50 2.51 -6.22
N GLN A 12 9.60 3.48 -6.37
CA GLN A 12 8.42 3.37 -7.24
C GLN A 12 8.81 3.21 -8.70
N LEU A 13 9.77 4.01 -9.20
CA LEU A 13 10.27 3.87 -10.57
C LEU A 13 10.86 2.47 -10.81
N ALA A 14 11.69 1.98 -9.90
CA ALA A 14 12.29 0.65 -10.01
C ALA A 14 11.23 -0.47 -9.92
N ALA A 15 10.28 -0.35 -8.99
CA ALA A 15 9.21 -1.32 -8.82
C ALA A 15 8.25 -1.36 -10.02
N ALA A 16 8.00 -0.20 -10.66
CA ALA A 16 7.15 -0.09 -11.85
C ALA A 16 7.78 -0.83 -13.04
N LEU A 17 9.05 -0.57 -13.33
CA LEU A 17 9.80 -1.27 -14.37
C LEU A 17 9.85 -2.78 -14.11
N LEU A 18 10.06 -3.18 -12.85
CA LEU A 18 10.13 -4.58 -12.48
C LEU A 18 8.78 -5.29 -12.67
N VAL A 19 7.68 -4.70 -12.19
CA VAL A 19 6.36 -5.34 -12.29
C VAL A 19 5.89 -5.46 -13.74
N GLU A 20 6.17 -4.46 -14.56
CA GLU A 20 5.87 -4.47 -16.00
C GLU A 20 6.66 -5.58 -16.70
N HIS A 21 7.98 -5.62 -16.51
CA HIS A 21 8.84 -6.62 -17.12
C HIS A 21 8.45 -8.06 -16.73
N VAL A 22 8.24 -8.31 -15.43
CA VAL A 22 7.92 -9.66 -14.94
C VAL A 22 6.51 -10.08 -15.35
N HIS A 23 5.56 -9.15 -15.42
CA HIS A 23 4.22 -9.44 -15.93
C HIS A 23 4.23 -9.79 -17.42
N ASP A 24 4.93 -9.01 -18.23
CA ASP A 24 5.06 -9.26 -19.68
C ASP A 24 5.74 -10.60 -19.96
N GLU A 25 6.83 -10.90 -19.26
CA GLU A 25 7.54 -12.18 -19.39
C GLU A 25 6.64 -13.35 -18.99
N LEU A 26 5.94 -13.24 -17.86
CA LEU A 26 5.02 -14.27 -17.40
C LEU A 26 3.88 -14.50 -18.40
N LEU A 27 3.26 -13.42 -18.87
CA LEU A 27 2.17 -13.48 -19.84
C LEU A 27 2.64 -14.09 -21.17
N HIS A 28 3.83 -13.72 -21.64
CA HIS A 28 4.44 -14.30 -22.82
C HIS A 28 4.62 -15.82 -22.67
N ASN A 29 5.24 -16.26 -21.56
CA ASN A 29 5.51 -17.68 -21.31
C ASN A 29 4.23 -18.50 -21.17
N VAL A 30 3.21 -17.96 -20.48
CA VAL A 30 1.88 -18.59 -20.39
C VAL A 30 1.24 -18.73 -21.78
N ARG A 31 1.26 -17.68 -22.61
CA ARG A 31 0.69 -17.76 -23.97
C ARG A 31 1.44 -18.74 -24.86
N ALA A 32 2.76 -18.82 -24.72
CA ALA A 32 3.61 -19.75 -25.46
C ALA A 32 3.28 -21.21 -25.09
N ASP A 33 3.19 -21.53 -23.80
CA ASP A 33 2.82 -22.87 -23.33
C ASP A 33 1.41 -23.26 -23.82
N ILE A 34 0.44 -22.35 -23.71
CA ILE A 34 -0.91 -22.62 -24.22
C ILE A 34 -0.90 -22.87 -25.73
N THR A 35 -0.16 -22.06 -26.50
CA THR A 35 -0.05 -22.25 -27.96
C THR A 35 0.58 -23.59 -28.29
N GLN A 36 1.58 -24.03 -27.52
CA GLN A 36 2.22 -25.33 -27.69
C GLN A 36 1.25 -26.49 -27.39
N ARG A 37 0.40 -26.37 -26.37
CA ARG A 37 -0.56 -27.41 -25.97
C ARG A 37 -1.78 -27.48 -26.90
N GLU A 38 -2.28 -26.34 -27.36
CA GLU A 38 -3.55 -26.24 -28.11
C GLU A 38 -3.35 -26.12 -29.63
N GLY A 39 -2.12 -25.85 -30.08
CA GLY A 39 -1.79 -25.68 -31.50
C GLY A 39 -2.28 -24.37 -32.12
N ALA A 40 -2.86 -23.47 -31.32
CA ALA A 40 -3.34 -22.16 -31.75
C ALA A 40 -3.10 -21.11 -30.67
N ALA A 41 -2.97 -19.84 -31.06
CA ALA A 41 -2.82 -18.75 -30.12
C ALA A 41 -4.06 -18.64 -29.21
N PRO A 42 -3.89 -18.46 -27.88
CA PRO A 42 -5.02 -18.40 -26.97
C PRO A 42 -5.91 -17.19 -27.21
N GLN A 43 -7.22 -17.42 -27.10
CA GLN A 43 -8.21 -16.35 -26.93
C GLN A 43 -8.20 -15.90 -25.46
N GLY A 44 -8.07 -14.59 -25.23
CA GLY A 44 -7.92 -13.99 -23.91
C GLY A 44 -6.87 -12.87 -23.92
N ALA A 45 -7.19 -11.75 -23.30
CA ALA A 45 -6.30 -10.60 -23.23
C ALA A 45 -5.46 -10.62 -21.95
N SER A 46 -6.03 -11.09 -20.82
CA SER A 46 -5.39 -11.01 -19.51
C SER A 46 -4.90 -12.36 -18.99
N LEU A 47 -3.91 -12.31 -18.10
CA LEU A 47 -3.40 -13.48 -17.39
C LEU A 47 -4.53 -14.19 -16.61
N GLU A 48 -5.43 -13.43 -16.00
CA GLU A 48 -6.57 -13.98 -15.26
C GLU A 48 -7.51 -14.80 -16.15
N GLU A 49 -7.85 -14.31 -17.34
CA GLU A 49 -8.68 -15.02 -18.32
C GLU A 49 -8.03 -16.32 -18.78
N LEU A 50 -6.72 -16.27 -19.07
CA LEU A 50 -5.96 -17.43 -19.52
C LEU A 50 -5.92 -18.53 -18.45
N LEU A 51 -5.68 -18.18 -17.19
CA LEU A 51 -5.66 -19.15 -16.08
C LEU A 51 -7.05 -19.71 -15.77
N ARG A 52 -8.08 -18.85 -15.73
CA ARG A 52 -9.45 -19.28 -15.40
C ARG A 52 -10.01 -20.28 -16.39
N SER A 53 -9.72 -20.09 -17.68
CA SER A 53 -10.14 -20.99 -18.74
C SER A 53 -9.36 -22.32 -18.77
N ARG A 54 -8.21 -22.39 -18.08
CA ARG A 54 -7.25 -23.51 -18.13
C ARG A 54 -6.75 -23.85 -16.72
N PRO A 55 -7.63 -24.39 -15.84
CA PRO A 55 -7.27 -24.68 -14.45
C PRO A 55 -6.14 -25.71 -14.32
N ASP A 56 -5.89 -26.50 -15.36
CA ASP A 56 -4.85 -27.52 -15.36
C ASP A 56 -3.44 -26.99 -15.68
N LEU A 57 -3.31 -25.71 -16.08
CA LEU A 57 -2.04 -25.14 -16.54
C LEU A 57 -0.92 -25.18 -15.48
N LEU A 58 -1.30 -25.03 -14.20
CA LEU A 58 -0.38 -25.01 -13.05
C LEU A 58 -0.40 -26.31 -12.23
N ARG A 59 -1.11 -27.34 -12.70
CA ARG A 59 -1.17 -28.63 -11.98
C ARG A 59 0.18 -29.32 -12.04
N GLU A 60 0.37 -30.25 -11.11
CA GLU A 60 1.58 -31.08 -11.00
C GLU A 60 2.89 -30.27 -10.82
N GLY A 61 2.77 -29.02 -10.35
CA GLY A 61 3.92 -28.15 -10.11
C GLY A 61 4.37 -27.37 -11.35
N GLY A 62 3.56 -27.28 -12.41
CA GLY A 62 3.84 -26.41 -13.55
C GLY A 62 3.94 -24.93 -13.14
N TYR A 63 4.94 -24.23 -13.68
CA TYR A 63 5.08 -22.78 -13.58
C TYR A 63 5.81 -22.24 -14.81
N HIS A 64 5.58 -20.97 -15.12
CA HIS A 64 6.02 -20.32 -16.37
C HIS A 64 7.13 -19.28 -16.15
N LEU A 65 7.48 -19.00 -14.90
CA LEU A 65 8.52 -18.05 -14.50
C LEU A 65 9.03 -18.42 -13.11
N ASP A 66 10.28 -18.07 -12.80
CA ASP A 66 10.88 -18.32 -11.49
C ASP A 66 10.01 -17.75 -10.36
N THR A 67 9.54 -18.64 -9.48
CA THR A 67 8.57 -18.29 -8.45
C THR A 67 9.18 -17.40 -7.35
N SER A 68 10.51 -17.43 -7.17
CA SER A 68 11.22 -16.50 -6.30
C SER A 68 11.23 -15.07 -6.87
N HIS A 69 11.29 -14.95 -8.20
CA HIS A 69 11.24 -13.69 -8.92
C HIS A 69 9.84 -13.06 -8.83
N ILE A 70 8.80 -13.88 -9.00
CA ILE A 70 7.39 -13.45 -8.79
C ILE A 70 7.20 -12.95 -7.35
N ALA A 71 7.58 -13.75 -6.36
CA ALA A 71 7.39 -13.40 -4.95
C ALA A 71 8.13 -12.10 -4.58
N SER A 72 9.36 -11.92 -5.06
CA SER A 72 10.15 -10.69 -4.82
C SER A 72 9.51 -9.49 -5.48
N THR A 73 9.03 -9.62 -6.72
CA THR A 73 8.35 -8.54 -7.45
C THR A 73 7.07 -8.11 -6.76
N VAL A 74 6.24 -9.06 -6.31
CA VAL A 74 5.03 -8.78 -5.52
C VAL A 74 5.38 -8.02 -4.24
N ARG A 75 6.47 -8.37 -3.54
CA ARG A 75 6.91 -7.64 -2.35
C ARG A 75 7.32 -6.20 -2.65
N PHE A 76 8.05 -5.96 -3.74
CA PHE A 76 8.48 -4.61 -4.16
C PHE A 76 7.32 -3.75 -4.64
N ALA A 77 6.35 -4.34 -5.34
CA ALA A 77 5.19 -3.64 -5.88
C ALA A 77 4.32 -2.94 -4.82
N ARG A 78 4.46 -3.30 -3.53
CA ARG A 78 3.74 -2.64 -2.41
C ARG A 78 3.99 -1.13 -2.33
N VAL A 79 5.09 -0.62 -2.86
CA VAL A 79 5.39 0.83 -2.85
C VAL A 79 4.60 1.60 -3.93
N LEU A 80 4.00 0.93 -4.92
CA LEU A 80 3.39 1.54 -6.10
C LEU A 80 2.01 2.13 -5.82
N ASP A 81 1.73 3.31 -6.37
CA ASP A 81 0.42 3.98 -6.22
C ASP A 81 -0.38 4.07 -7.54
N ASP A 82 0.28 3.92 -8.69
CA ASP A 82 -0.38 4.00 -9.99
C ASP A 82 -1.30 2.79 -10.22
N PRO A 83 -2.60 2.99 -10.52
CA PRO A 83 -3.55 1.91 -10.79
C PRO A 83 -3.09 0.93 -11.88
N GLN A 84 -2.39 1.40 -12.91
CA GLN A 84 -1.88 0.53 -13.99
C GLN A 84 -0.93 -0.53 -13.41
N TYR A 85 0.10 -0.09 -12.67
CA TYR A 85 1.09 -1.01 -12.11
C TYR A 85 0.53 -1.85 -10.96
N LEU A 86 -0.41 -1.30 -10.18
CA LEU A 86 -1.14 -2.05 -9.15
C LEU A 86 -1.95 -3.21 -9.74
N GLN A 87 -2.55 -3.02 -10.92
CA GLN A 87 -3.26 -4.09 -11.62
C GLN A 87 -2.30 -5.21 -12.05
N LEU A 88 -1.14 -4.88 -12.60
CA LEU A 88 -0.11 -5.87 -12.96
C LEU A 88 0.38 -6.64 -11.71
N ALA A 89 0.59 -5.94 -10.59
CA ALA A 89 0.98 -6.57 -9.33
C ALA A 89 -0.10 -7.52 -8.80
N LEU A 90 -1.37 -7.16 -8.96
CA LEU A 90 -2.50 -8.01 -8.59
C LEU A 90 -2.61 -9.25 -9.48
N ASP A 91 -2.31 -9.15 -10.78
CA ASP A 91 -2.26 -10.28 -11.70
C ASP A 91 -1.15 -11.27 -11.30
N LEU A 92 0.07 -10.76 -11.04
CA LEU A 92 1.18 -11.59 -10.53
C LEU A 92 0.83 -12.27 -9.21
N THR A 93 0.16 -11.55 -8.31
CA THR A 93 -0.31 -12.09 -7.03
C THR A 93 -1.34 -13.20 -7.23
N SER A 94 -2.25 -13.02 -8.20
CA SER A 94 -3.31 -14.00 -8.50
C SER A 94 -2.75 -15.26 -9.16
N TYR A 95 -1.72 -15.11 -10.00
CA TYR A 95 -0.95 -16.24 -10.52
C TYR A 95 -0.21 -16.98 -9.39
N GLY A 96 0.53 -16.24 -8.56
CA GLY A 96 1.30 -16.80 -7.45
C GLY A 96 0.46 -17.61 -6.46
N ARG A 97 -0.77 -17.17 -6.19
CA ARG A 97 -1.73 -17.90 -5.33
C ARG A 97 -2.19 -19.24 -5.91
N GLN A 98 -2.10 -19.44 -7.22
CA GLN A 98 -2.50 -20.66 -7.91
C GLN A 98 -1.36 -21.66 -8.09
N LEU A 99 -0.12 -21.26 -7.78
CA LEU A 99 1.03 -22.16 -7.79
C LEU A 99 0.86 -23.31 -6.80
N HIS A 100 1.54 -24.43 -7.05
CA HIS A 100 1.64 -25.51 -6.07
C HIS A 100 2.19 -24.97 -4.73
N PRO A 101 1.69 -25.41 -3.56
CA PRO A 101 2.09 -24.85 -2.25
C PRO A 101 3.60 -24.79 -2.01
N GLN A 102 4.37 -25.76 -2.53
CA GLN A 102 5.84 -25.78 -2.39
C GLN A 102 6.56 -24.61 -3.09
N TYR A 103 5.90 -23.96 -4.05
CA TYR A 103 6.41 -22.79 -4.77
C TYR A 103 5.76 -21.48 -4.32
N GLN A 104 4.87 -21.55 -3.31
CA GLN A 104 4.33 -20.36 -2.68
C GLN A 104 5.29 -19.89 -1.59
N TYR A 105 6.12 -18.91 -1.92
CA TYR A 105 7.03 -18.30 -0.95
C TYR A 105 6.24 -17.64 0.18
N PRO A 106 6.61 -17.89 1.45
CA PRO A 106 5.96 -17.23 2.57
C PRO A 106 6.34 -15.74 2.59
N GLY A 107 5.47 -14.97 3.22
CA GLY A 107 5.79 -13.64 3.72
C GLY A 107 6.56 -13.73 5.03
N GLU A 108 6.65 -12.59 5.71
CA GLU A 108 7.26 -12.45 7.02
C GLU A 108 6.19 -12.00 8.01
N GLU A 109 6.33 -12.33 9.28
CA GLU A 109 5.45 -11.78 10.32
C GLU A 109 5.46 -10.24 10.24
N PRO A 110 4.28 -9.58 10.30
CA PRO A 110 2.95 -10.07 10.68
C PRO A 110 2.10 -10.67 9.52
N PHE A 111 2.65 -10.73 8.30
CA PHE A 111 1.95 -11.10 7.06
C PHE A 111 2.58 -12.34 6.41
N LEU A 112 2.50 -13.49 7.09
CA LEU A 112 3.04 -14.77 6.61
C LEU A 112 2.48 -15.24 5.27
N ASP A 113 1.21 -14.95 4.98
CA ASP A 113 0.57 -15.32 3.71
C ASP A 113 0.81 -14.24 2.65
N LEU A 114 1.95 -14.32 1.93
CA LEU A 114 2.39 -13.30 0.99
C LEU A 114 1.30 -12.91 -0.03
N TYR A 115 0.77 -13.90 -0.76
CA TYR A 115 -0.18 -13.61 -1.84
C TYR A 115 -1.56 -13.15 -1.31
N PRO A 116 -2.17 -13.78 -0.29
CA PRO A 116 -3.39 -13.25 0.31
C PRO A 116 -3.26 -11.83 0.86
N ALA A 117 -2.20 -11.51 1.59
CA ALA A 117 -1.98 -10.17 2.13
C ALA A 117 -1.76 -9.15 1.01
N SER A 118 -0.94 -9.48 0.00
CA SER A 118 -0.69 -8.60 -1.15
C SER A 118 -1.95 -8.37 -1.98
N ALA A 119 -2.78 -9.40 -2.18
CA ALA A 119 -4.05 -9.27 -2.90
C ALA A 119 -5.02 -8.32 -2.18
N ALA A 120 -5.14 -8.46 -0.85
CA ALA A 120 -5.98 -7.56 -0.05
C ALA A 120 -5.47 -6.11 -0.13
N PHE A 121 -4.15 -5.93 -0.08
CA PHE A 121 -3.51 -4.62 -0.18
C PHE A 121 -3.75 -3.95 -1.54
N PHE A 122 -3.39 -4.63 -2.65
CA PHE A 122 -3.52 -4.05 -3.99
C PHE A 122 -4.98 -3.80 -4.37
N ARG A 123 -5.91 -4.69 -4.01
CA ARG A 123 -7.35 -4.47 -4.25
C ARG A 123 -7.83 -3.22 -3.53
N ALA A 124 -7.48 -3.06 -2.25
CA ALA A 124 -7.87 -1.87 -1.50
C ALA A 124 -7.31 -0.58 -2.14
N LEU A 125 -6.06 -0.58 -2.59
CA LEU A 125 -5.48 0.57 -3.30
C LEU A 125 -6.14 0.84 -4.66
N LEU A 126 -6.60 -0.20 -5.35
CA LEU A 126 -7.40 -0.08 -6.59
C LEU A 126 -8.86 0.36 -6.31
N GLY A 127 -9.22 0.71 -5.08
CA GLY A 127 -10.58 1.07 -4.69
C GLY A 127 -11.54 -0.13 -4.58
N GLN A 128 -11.03 -1.35 -4.66
CA GLN A 128 -11.81 -2.58 -4.62
C GLN A 128 -11.80 -3.18 -3.21
N GLN A 129 -12.98 -3.44 -2.65
CA GLN A 129 -13.11 -4.08 -1.34
C GLN A 129 -12.33 -3.35 -0.22
N VAL A 130 -12.25 -2.01 -0.30
CA VAL A 130 -11.43 -1.16 0.59
C VAL A 130 -11.67 -1.47 2.06
N ASP A 131 -12.94 -1.53 2.50
CA ASP A 131 -13.27 -1.83 3.89
C ASP A 131 -12.85 -3.23 4.32
N ALA A 132 -12.92 -4.21 3.42
CA ALA A 132 -12.49 -5.57 3.73
C ALA A 132 -10.97 -5.65 3.87
N GLY A 133 -10.22 -4.94 3.00
CA GLY A 133 -8.78 -4.80 3.11
C GLY A 133 -8.38 -4.14 4.43
N ILE A 134 -8.95 -2.97 4.75
CA ILE A 134 -8.69 -2.26 6.01
C ILE A 134 -9.00 -3.15 7.22
N ARG A 135 -10.12 -3.88 7.22
CA ARG A 135 -10.44 -4.83 8.29
C ARG A 135 -9.40 -5.93 8.44
N TYR A 136 -8.93 -6.52 7.34
CA TYR A 136 -7.88 -7.53 7.37
C TYR A 136 -6.60 -7.00 8.04
N PHE A 137 -6.11 -5.83 7.60
CA PHE A 137 -4.90 -5.23 8.17
C PHE A 137 -5.10 -4.74 9.61
N THR A 138 -6.32 -4.32 9.96
CA THR A 138 -6.69 -3.98 11.35
C THR A 138 -6.60 -5.19 12.27
N GLN A 139 -7.18 -6.32 11.87
CA GLN A 139 -7.10 -7.56 12.64
C GLN A 139 -5.65 -8.01 12.83
N LYS A 140 -4.81 -7.89 11.80
CA LYS A 140 -3.38 -8.20 11.90
C LYS A 140 -2.65 -7.27 12.87
N ALA A 141 -2.93 -5.96 12.82
CA ALA A 141 -2.35 -4.98 13.72
C ALA A 141 -2.78 -5.16 15.19
N ASP A 142 -4.00 -5.64 15.41
CA ASP A 142 -4.54 -5.88 16.76
C ASP A 142 -4.11 -7.24 17.34
N ALA A 143 -3.75 -8.22 16.50
CA ALA A 143 -3.39 -9.58 16.93
C ALA A 143 -1.88 -9.81 17.10
N VAL A 144 -1.02 -9.05 16.43
CA VAL A 144 0.43 -9.25 16.50
C VAL A 144 0.99 -8.79 17.84
N ASP A 145 1.96 -9.53 18.39
CA ASP A 145 2.75 -9.07 19.53
C ASP A 145 3.69 -7.94 19.11
N GLN A 146 3.34 -6.71 19.47
CA GLN A 146 4.13 -5.52 19.17
C GLN A 146 5.47 -5.49 19.91
N GLN A 147 5.66 -6.23 21.01
CA GLN A 147 6.97 -6.34 21.66
C GLN A 147 7.94 -7.17 20.82
N GLN A 148 7.43 -8.17 20.13
CA GLN A 148 8.24 -9.07 19.29
C GLN A 148 8.44 -8.53 17.87
N TYR A 149 7.38 -7.99 17.25
CA TYR A 149 7.37 -7.62 15.83
C TYR A 149 7.32 -6.10 15.59
N GLY A 150 7.35 -5.31 16.68
CA GLY A 150 7.36 -3.85 16.62
C GLY A 150 6.07 -3.27 16.01
N THR A 151 6.24 -2.17 15.28
CA THR A 151 5.15 -1.36 14.74
C THR A 151 4.74 -1.71 13.31
N VAL A 152 5.35 -2.73 12.68
CA VAL A 152 5.18 -3.03 11.25
C VAL A 152 3.71 -3.16 10.85
N ALA A 153 2.93 -3.94 11.60
CA ALA A 153 1.52 -4.17 11.28
C ALA A 153 0.70 -2.87 11.33
N VAL A 154 0.94 -2.08 12.37
CA VAL A 154 0.25 -0.79 12.60
C VAL A 154 0.65 0.21 11.52
N GLU A 155 1.93 0.27 11.15
CA GLU A 155 2.40 1.20 10.14
C GLU A 155 1.90 0.84 8.73
N VAL A 156 1.87 -0.45 8.37
CA VAL A 156 1.28 -0.90 7.10
C VAL A 156 -0.21 -0.58 7.04
N LEU A 157 -0.95 -0.72 8.15
CA LEU A 157 -2.36 -0.33 8.22
C LEU A 157 -2.53 1.18 7.98
N ILE A 158 -1.72 2.02 8.63
CA ILE A 158 -1.79 3.49 8.46
C ILE A 158 -1.42 3.89 7.02
N ASP A 159 -0.36 3.31 6.45
CA ASP A 159 0.01 3.56 5.04
C ASP A 159 -1.13 3.18 4.08
N LEU A 160 -1.74 2.00 4.26
CA LEU A 160 -2.86 1.56 3.44
C LEU A 160 -4.05 2.54 3.53
N ILE A 161 -4.50 2.87 4.75
CA ILE A 161 -5.65 3.75 4.96
C ILE A 161 -5.39 5.13 4.33
N SER A 162 -4.18 5.68 4.53
CA SER A 162 -3.82 6.97 3.97
C SER A 162 -3.77 6.96 2.44
N ARG A 163 -3.23 5.89 1.83
CA ARG A 163 -3.17 5.74 0.36
C ARG A 163 -4.53 5.47 -0.27
N CYS A 164 -5.48 4.93 0.49
CA CYS A 164 -6.90 4.90 0.11
C CYS A 164 -7.62 6.25 0.29
N GLY A 165 -6.91 7.32 0.67
CA GLY A 165 -7.46 8.67 0.85
C GLY A 165 -8.19 8.91 2.19
N ARG A 166 -8.22 7.93 3.09
CA ARG A 166 -8.96 8.01 4.38
C ARG A 166 -8.09 8.59 5.49
N ASN A 167 -7.49 9.77 5.26
CA ASN A 167 -6.46 10.34 6.12
C ASN A 167 -6.91 10.62 7.57
N GLU A 168 -8.16 10.99 7.78
CA GLU A 168 -8.73 11.18 9.13
C GLU A 168 -8.73 9.87 9.93
N GLU A 169 -9.12 8.77 9.30
CA GLU A 169 -9.06 7.45 9.93
C GLU A 169 -7.61 7.00 10.15
N ALA A 170 -6.70 7.30 9.22
CA ALA A 170 -5.27 7.00 9.38
C ALA A 170 -4.70 7.71 10.62
N LEU A 171 -5.08 8.97 10.85
CA LEU A 171 -4.72 9.73 12.06
C LEU A 171 -5.32 9.09 13.32
N ALA A 172 -6.58 8.69 13.29
CA ALA A 172 -7.22 8.02 14.42
C ALA A 172 -6.53 6.71 14.78
N VAL A 173 -6.14 5.91 13.77
CA VAL A 173 -5.36 4.69 13.94
C VAL A 173 -3.98 4.99 14.53
N TYR A 174 -3.29 6.01 14.02
CA TYR A 174 -2.00 6.47 14.56
C TYR A 174 -2.12 6.84 16.04
N ALA A 175 -3.09 7.68 16.39
CA ALA A 175 -3.32 8.15 17.74
C ALA A 175 -3.59 7.00 18.72
N LYS A 176 -4.41 6.02 18.28
CA LYS A 176 -4.83 4.88 19.09
C LYS A 176 -3.74 3.82 19.26
N ARG A 177 -2.97 3.53 18.21
CA ARG A 177 -2.13 2.31 18.15
C ARG A 177 -0.63 2.55 18.20
N LEU A 178 -0.16 3.78 18.07
CA LEU A 178 1.25 4.12 18.23
C LEU A 178 1.43 4.97 19.49
N PRO A 179 1.81 4.39 20.64
CA PRO A 179 2.03 5.14 21.88
C PRO A 179 3.06 6.28 21.74
N PRO A 180 3.06 7.27 22.64
CA PRO A 180 4.10 8.30 22.71
C PRO A 180 5.49 7.68 22.80
N GLY A 181 6.48 8.27 22.12
CA GLY A 181 7.86 7.78 22.13
C GLY A 181 8.12 6.49 21.34
N THR A 182 7.09 5.92 20.72
CA THR A 182 7.24 4.74 19.84
C THR A 182 8.13 5.08 18.64
N ARG A 183 9.21 4.31 18.45
CA ARG A 183 10.04 4.43 17.25
C ARG A 183 9.38 3.68 16.10
N THR A 184 8.94 4.43 15.09
CA THR A 184 8.43 3.88 13.83
C THR A 184 9.57 3.45 12.91
N MET A 185 9.30 2.49 12.03
CA MET A 185 10.22 2.02 11.01
C MET A 185 10.21 2.90 9.75
N GLY A 186 9.29 3.87 9.67
CA GLY A 186 9.18 4.79 8.53
C GLY A 186 8.40 4.20 7.36
N ILE A 187 7.54 3.22 7.64
CA ILE A 187 6.60 2.66 6.66
C ILE A 187 5.38 3.58 6.57
N ALA A 188 4.84 4.00 7.72
CA ALA A 188 3.70 4.91 7.77
C ALA A 188 4.12 6.36 7.48
N PRO A 189 3.23 7.16 6.86
CA PRO A 189 3.37 8.61 6.87
C PRO A 189 3.40 9.16 8.30
N THR A 190 4.15 10.23 8.52
CA THR A 190 4.21 10.91 9.82
C THR A 190 2.89 11.64 10.13
N LEU A 191 2.64 11.98 11.41
CA LEU A 191 1.50 12.82 11.81
C LEU A 191 1.43 14.13 11.00
N LEU A 192 2.59 14.73 10.73
CA LEU A 192 2.67 15.94 9.93
C LEU A 192 2.24 15.69 8.48
N GLN A 193 2.74 14.62 7.85
CA GLN A 193 2.37 14.26 6.48
C GLN A 193 0.88 13.94 6.37
N LEU A 194 0.29 13.24 7.35
CA LEU A 194 -1.14 12.95 7.38
C LEU A 194 -1.97 14.23 7.52
N SER A 195 -1.55 15.16 8.39
CA SER A 195 -2.23 16.45 8.58
C SER A 195 -2.16 17.34 7.34
N GLN A 196 -0.99 17.37 6.68
CA GLN A 196 -0.81 18.06 5.39
C GLN A 196 -1.73 17.48 4.31
N ARG A 197 -1.85 16.15 4.22
CA ARG A 197 -2.76 15.48 3.26
C ARG A 197 -4.24 15.76 3.57
N LEU A 198 -4.59 15.90 4.84
CA LEU A 198 -5.95 16.24 5.27
C LEU A 198 -6.25 17.74 5.08
N GLY A 199 -5.23 18.59 5.03
CA GLY A 199 -5.39 20.05 5.08
C GLY A 199 -5.87 20.56 6.44
N ALA A 200 -5.76 19.73 7.49
CA ALA A 200 -6.22 20.05 8.84
C ALA A 200 -5.17 19.63 9.87
N PHE A 201 -4.78 20.57 10.73
CA PHE A 201 -3.72 20.38 11.72
C PHE A 201 -4.24 20.23 13.15
N GLN A 202 -5.50 20.58 13.42
CA GLN A 202 -6.09 20.48 14.76
C GLN A 202 -5.97 19.06 15.36
N PRO A 203 -6.25 17.97 14.61
CA PRO A 203 -6.08 16.62 15.16
C PRO A 203 -4.63 16.32 15.58
N MET A 204 -3.64 16.83 14.84
CA MET A 204 -2.23 16.68 15.21
C MET A 204 -1.88 17.51 16.43
N LEU A 205 -2.39 18.75 16.55
CA LEU A 205 -2.20 19.58 17.74
C LEU A 205 -2.74 18.88 18.99
N ASP A 206 -3.95 18.32 18.92
CA ASP A 206 -4.58 17.59 20.02
C ASP A 206 -3.75 16.36 20.43
N ILE A 207 -3.29 15.58 19.44
CA ILE A 207 -2.42 14.42 19.68
C ILE A 207 -1.11 14.86 20.32
N CYS A 208 -0.42 15.86 19.77
CA CYS A 208 0.86 16.32 20.31
C CYS A 208 0.71 16.87 21.73
N GLN A 209 -0.37 17.60 22.02
CA GLN A 209 -0.66 18.12 23.36
C GLN A 209 -0.91 16.99 24.36
N GLN A 210 -1.73 16.00 24.01
CA GLN A 210 -1.98 14.82 24.86
C GLN A 210 -0.71 14.01 25.14
N ARG A 211 0.27 14.06 24.24
CA ARG A 211 1.51 13.30 24.31
C ARG A 211 2.70 14.10 24.84
N GLU A 212 2.49 15.36 25.20
CA GLU A 212 3.54 16.31 25.59
C GLU A 212 4.67 16.44 24.54
N ASP A 213 4.33 16.24 23.26
CA ASP A 213 5.25 16.35 22.13
C ASP A 213 5.33 17.80 21.63
N LEU A 214 6.16 18.60 22.32
CA LEU A 214 6.35 20.03 22.01
C LEU A 214 6.92 20.27 20.61
N LEU A 215 7.77 19.37 20.11
CA LEU A 215 8.37 19.51 18.78
C LEU A 215 7.31 19.27 17.69
N GLY A 216 6.52 18.20 17.83
CA GLY A 216 5.39 17.95 16.95
C GLY A 216 4.37 19.09 16.98
N TYR A 217 4.03 19.59 18.17
CA TYR A 217 3.10 20.71 18.34
C TYR A 217 3.59 21.98 17.62
N ALA A 218 4.86 22.36 17.82
CA ALA A 218 5.44 23.52 17.15
C ALA A 218 5.49 23.34 15.62
N ALA A 219 5.81 22.14 15.13
CA ALA A 219 5.81 21.84 13.70
C ALA A 219 4.42 21.98 13.08
N ALA A 220 3.37 21.55 13.78
CA ALA A 220 1.98 21.72 13.34
C ALA A 220 1.59 23.20 13.26
N LEU A 221 1.95 24.02 14.26
CA LEU A 221 1.66 25.47 14.25
C LEU A 221 2.35 26.20 13.09
N LEU A 222 3.61 25.87 12.79
CA LEU A 222 4.35 26.49 11.69
C LEU A 222 3.77 26.15 10.30
N GLN A 223 3.12 25.00 10.17
CA GLN A 223 2.55 24.49 8.91
C GLN A 223 1.06 24.80 8.78
N SER A 224 0.41 25.14 9.89
CA SER A 224 -0.97 25.62 9.88
C SER A 224 -1.01 26.97 9.19
N PRO A 225 -1.82 27.15 8.12
CA PRO A 225 -2.00 28.46 7.54
C PRO A 225 -2.54 29.39 8.63
N SER A 226 -1.88 30.54 8.82
CA SER A 226 -2.29 31.52 9.81
C SER A 226 -3.71 31.99 9.48
N GLU A 227 -4.67 31.74 10.38
CA GLU A 227 -6.00 32.36 10.31
C GLU A 227 -5.93 33.90 10.33
N ALA A 228 -4.76 34.50 10.63
CA ALA A 228 -4.58 35.95 10.70
C ALA A 228 -4.67 36.67 9.34
N GLU A 229 -4.57 35.99 8.19
CA GLU A 229 -4.72 36.65 6.87
C GLU A 229 -6.17 36.67 6.33
N SER A 230 -7.09 35.89 6.92
CA SER A 230 -8.49 35.83 6.46
C SER A 230 -9.42 36.82 7.18
N GLN A 231 -8.99 37.41 8.30
CA GLN A 231 -9.79 38.40 9.04
C GLN A 231 -9.46 39.86 8.69
N SER A 232 -8.40 40.13 7.92
CA SER A 232 -8.02 41.49 7.50
C SER A 232 -8.76 41.99 6.25
N VAL A 233 -9.46 41.13 5.51
CA VAL A 233 -10.19 41.52 4.29
C VAL A 233 -11.68 41.83 4.56
N SER A 234 -12.24 41.43 5.71
CA SER A 234 -13.67 41.63 6.02
C SER A 234 -13.99 42.85 6.90
N GLN A 235 -13.00 43.62 7.35
CA GLN A 235 -13.22 44.89 8.09
C GLN A 235 -13.03 46.15 7.24
N GLY A 236 -13.24 46.05 5.92
CA GLY A 236 -12.91 47.09 4.96
C GLY A 236 -14.06 47.67 4.15
N VAL A 237 -15.34 47.55 4.53
CA VAL A 237 -16.42 48.36 3.92
C VAL A 237 -17.53 48.63 4.96
N SER A 238 -17.43 49.76 5.65
CA SER A 238 -18.61 50.44 6.21
C SER A 238 -18.95 51.61 5.28
N PRO A 239 -20.16 51.66 4.68
CA PRO A 239 -20.66 52.89 4.10
C PRO A 239 -21.23 53.74 5.24
N SER A 240 -20.59 54.87 5.53
CA SER A 240 -21.21 55.95 6.30
C SER A 240 -21.51 57.09 5.34
N ASP A 241 -22.80 57.37 5.23
CA ASP A 241 -23.48 58.46 4.57
C ASP A 241 -22.78 59.82 4.60
N ALA A 242 -22.71 60.47 3.43
CA ALA A 242 -23.06 61.87 3.17
C ALA A 242 -23.26 62.11 1.66
#